data_AF-A0A367J4A4-F1
#
_entry.id   AF-A0A367J4A4-F1
#
_cell.length_a   1.000
_cell.length_b   1.000
_cell.length_c   1.000
_cell.angle_alpha   90.00
_cell.angle_beta   90.00
_cell.angle_gamma   90.00
#
_symmetry.space_group_name_H-M   'P 1'
#
loop_
_entity.id
_entity.type
_entity.pdbx_description
1 polymer ?
#
loop_
_entity_poly.entity_id
_entity_poly.type
_entity_poly.pdbx_seq_one_letter_code
_entity_poly.pdbx_strand_id
1 'polypeptide(L)'
;MTEKKRFVFAERKRALQMAATCGLSVIEEQQELRGYQIYINRVCDRKVDSNVVKVFTGDENHIIQVAVIAISAAELQHPRPQIQTFLNVGTHFKSKPTPLGEILLTSPGELPFEMDMILVPDGDYDKWMKRAYVNINLRRTNCTGRSSLNLRPPNPASEEKFRSLYKIADTVKFEDAVINLVSLVQIALYLFKLLDKDYIDGLICDETTAALWTFYTKYDPI
;
A
#
# COMPACT_ATOMS: atom_id res chain seq x y z
N MET A 1 14.89 -0.05 33.42
CA MET A 1 14.64 0.29 31.99
C MET A 1 13.44 -0.51 31.55
N THR A 2 12.40 0.14 31.03
CA THR A 2 11.20 -0.54 30.51
C THR A 2 11.61 -1.44 29.35
N GLU A 3 11.30 -2.73 29.43
CA GLU A 3 11.64 -3.70 28.39
C GLU A 3 10.97 -3.28 27.06
N LYS A 4 11.78 -3.13 26.01
CA LYS A 4 11.33 -2.74 24.67
C LYS A 4 11.67 -3.85 23.69
N LYS A 5 10.67 -4.24 22.89
CA LYS A 5 10.79 -5.24 21.83
C LYS A 5 10.87 -4.54 20.47
N ARG A 6 11.75 -5.02 19.59
CA ARG A 6 11.93 -4.46 18.24
C ARG A 6 11.05 -5.21 17.24
N PHE A 7 10.39 -4.45 16.37
CA PHE A 7 9.57 -4.95 15.28
C PHE A 7 10.05 -4.38 13.96
N VAL A 8 9.95 -5.20 12.92
CA VAL A 8 10.43 -4.92 11.56
C VAL A 8 9.26 -4.74 10.61
N PHE A 9 9.23 -3.60 9.91
CA PHE A 9 8.12 -3.22 9.02
C PHE A 9 8.62 -2.93 7.60
N ALA A 10 7.99 -3.55 6.60
CA ALA A 10 8.28 -3.28 5.18
C ALA A 10 7.60 -1.99 4.66
N GLU A 11 6.44 -1.63 5.22
CA GLU A 11 5.73 -0.36 4.93
C GLU A 11 6.34 0.78 5.75
N ARG A 12 7.54 1.24 5.39
CA ARG A 12 8.37 2.09 6.25
C ARG A 12 7.70 3.41 6.55
N LYS A 13 7.16 4.10 5.53
CA LYS A 13 6.52 5.41 5.73
C LYS A 13 5.35 5.33 6.70
N ARG A 14 4.49 4.32 6.52
CA ARG A 14 3.30 4.10 7.35
C ARG A 14 3.75 3.74 8.79
N ALA A 15 4.79 2.93 8.94
CA ALA A 15 5.35 2.54 10.24
C ALA A 15 5.97 3.74 10.99
N LEU A 16 6.71 4.60 10.28
CA LEU A 16 7.28 5.83 10.83
C LEU A 16 6.18 6.83 11.25
N GLN A 17 5.12 6.96 10.45
CA GLN A 17 3.96 7.77 10.80
C GLN A 17 3.25 7.25 12.06
N MET A 18 3.09 5.93 12.18
CA MET A 18 2.58 5.31 13.40
C MET A 18 3.51 5.63 14.58
N ALA A 19 4.82 5.46 14.44
CA ALA A 19 5.77 5.74 15.50
C ALA A 19 5.71 7.19 15.98
N ALA A 20 5.63 8.16 15.05
CA ALA A 20 5.48 9.56 15.37
C ALA A 20 4.15 9.86 16.09
N THR A 21 3.03 9.33 15.58
CA THR A 21 1.69 9.51 16.17
C THR A 21 1.61 8.91 17.58
N CYS A 22 2.27 7.78 17.78
CA CYS A 22 2.20 7.02 19.02
C CYS A 22 3.35 7.36 20.00
N GLY A 23 4.33 8.17 19.62
CA GLY A 23 5.51 8.43 20.45
C GLY A 23 6.39 7.19 20.66
N LEU A 24 6.45 6.29 19.67
CA LEU A 24 7.30 5.09 19.73
C LEU A 24 8.75 5.42 19.35
N SER A 25 9.68 4.59 19.81
CA SER A 25 11.10 4.78 19.49
C SER A 25 11.42 4.17 18.13
N VAL A 26 11.79 5.00 17.16
CA VAL A 26 12.36 4.55 15.89
C VAL A 26 13.83 4.19 16.13
N ILE A 27 14.21 2.96 15.78
CA ILE A 27 15.59 2.48 15.91
C ILE A 27 16.33 2.66 14.58
N GLU A 28 15.69 2.27 13.48
CA GLU A 28 16.19 2.47 12.12
C GLU A 28 15.02 2.90 11.23
N GLU A 29 15.19 3.99 10.47
CA GLU A 29 14.19 4.42 9.49
C GLU A 29 14.25 3.60 8.19
N GLN A 30 15.46 3.16 7.84
CA GLN A 30 15.74 2.37 6.65
C GLN A 30 16.91 1.42 6.93
N GLN A 31 16.64 0.12 6.82
CA GLN A 31 17.65 -0.92 6.95
C GLN A 31 17.34 -2.06 5.97
N GLU A 32 18.39 -2.75 5.50
CA GLU A 32 18.24 -3.96 4.69
C GLU A 32 17.99 -5.19 5.57
N LEU A 33 16.99 -5.99 5.20
CA LEU A 33 16.78 -7.32 5.75
C LEU A 33 16.90 -8.37 4.62
N ARG A 34 17.82 -9.32 4.79
CA ARG A 34 18.13 -10.39 3.82
C ARG A 34 17.35 -11.67 4.13
N GLY A 35 17.14 -12.50 3.10
CA GLY A 35 16.38 -13.74 3.22
C GLY A 35 14.88 -13.60 2.96
N TYR A 36 14.40 -12.44 2.50
CA TYR A 36 12.97 -12.14 2.40
C TYR A 36 12.59 -11.52 1.06
N GLN A 37 11.37 -11.77 0.64
CA GLN A 37 10.71 -11.07 -0.45
C GLN A 37 9.40 -10.46 0.04
N ILE A 38 8.98 -9.39 -0.63
CA ILE A 38 7.67 -8.81 -0.43
C ILE A 38 6.89 -8.72 -1.74
N TYR A 39 5.57 -8.84 -1.61
CA TYR A 39 4.64 -8.75 -2.71
C TYR A 39 3.54 -7.74 -2.36
N ILE A 40 3.12 -6.95 -3.34
CA ILE A 40 1.97 -6.06 -3.21
C ILE A 40 0.72 -6.85 -3.59
N ASN A 41 -0.32 -6.81 -2.75
CA ASN A 41 -1.63 -7.40 -3.01
C ASN A 41 -2.75 -6.49 -2.49
N ARG A 42 -3.99 -6.70 -2.94
CA ARG A 42 -5.21 -6.10 -2.34
C ARG A 42 -5.18 -4.59 -2.08
N VAL A 43 -4.40 -3.84 -2.86
CA VAL A 43 -4.22 -2.39 -2.66
C VAL A 43 -5.54 -1.61 -2.72
N CYS A 44 -6.50 -2.11 -3.52
CA CYS A 44 -7.81 -1.50 -3.67
C CYS A 44 -8.78 -1.80 -2.52
N ASP A 45 -8.56 -2.88 -1.77
CA ASP A 45 -9.37 -3.27 -0.63
C ASP A 45 -8.80 -2.57 0.61
N ARG A 46 -9.50 -1.56 1.11
CA ARG A 46 -9.04 -0.77 2.26
C ARG A 46 -9.50 -1.35 3.59
N LYS A 47 -10.19 -2.50 3.57
CA LYS A 47 -10.63 -3.22 4.76
C LYS A 47 -9.58 -4.23 5.23
N VAL A 48 -8.57 -4.53 4.41
CA VAL A 48 -7.46 -5.39 4.85
C VAL A 48 -6.43 -4.59 5.64
N ASP A 49 -5.88 -5.21 6.69
CA ASP A 49 -4.95 -4.54 7.58
C ASP A 49 -3.57 -4.28 6.94
N SER A 50 -3.21 -5.10 5.94
CA SER A 50 -1.95 -5.02 5.20
C SER A 50 -2.15 -5.42 3.73
N ASN A 51 -1.58 -4.61 2.84
CA ASN A 51 -1.52 -4.84 1.39
C ASN A 51 -0.12 -5.33 0.94
N VAL A 52 0.74 -5.66 1.91
CA VAL A 52 2.05 -6.27 1.69
C VAL A 52 2.08 -7.69 2.23
N VAL A 53 2.49 -8.63 1.38
CA VAL A 53 2.77 -10.02 1.74
C VAL A 53 4.25 -10.17 1.97
N LYS A 54 4.64 -10.64 3.16
CA LYS A 54 6.04 -10.84 3.57
C LYS A 54 6.37 -12.32 3.61
N VAL A 55 7.33 -12.75 2.79
CA VAL A 55 7.71 -14.16 2.64
C VAL A 55 9.17 -14.35 3.02
N PHE A 56 9.42 -15.30 3.93
CA PHE A 56 10.78 -15.77 4.20
C PHE A 56 11.18 -16.79 3.12
N THR A 57 12.30 -16.53 2.45
CA THR A 57 12.82 -17.35 1.35
C THR A 57 14.11 -18.08 1.73
N GLY A 58 14.88 -17.54 2.69
CA GLY A 58 16.18 -18.08 3.09
C GLY A 58 17.33 -17.75 2.12
N ASP A 59 17.08 -17.07 1.01
CA ASP A 59 18.11 -16.64 0.07
C ASP A 59 18.64 -15.25 0.44
N GLU A 60 19.94 -15.14 0.73
CA GLU A 60 20.62 -13.90 1.11
C GLU A 60 20.63 -12.82 0.02
N ASN A 61 20.34 -13.19 -1.23
CA ASN A 61 20.17 -12.26 -2.35
C ASN A 61 18.78 -11.63 -2.37
N HIS A 62 17.81 -12.20 -1.65
CA HIS A 62 16.49 -11.61 -1.48
C HIS A 62 16.52 -10.60 -0.35
N ILE A 63 16.45 -9.32 -0.72
CA ILE A 63 16.60 -8.18 0.20
C ILE A 63 15.32 -7.36 0.19
N ILE A 64 14.90 -6.92 1.38
CA ILE A 64 13.79 -5.97 1.55
C ILE A 64 14.26 -4.76 2.36
N GLN A 65 13.69 -3.59 2.04
CA GLN A 65 13.92 -2.36 2.81
C GLN A 65 12.89 -2.29 3.94
N VAL A 66 13.36 -2.09 5.16
CA VAL A 66 12.52 -2.11 6.36
C VAL A 66 12.81 -0.95 7.30
N ALA A 67 11.86 -0.65 8.18
CA ALA A 67 12.02 0.22 9.33
C ALA A 67 11.95 -0.64 10.61
N VAL A 68 12.70 -0.24 11.62
CA VAL A 68 12.76 -0.93 12.91
C VAL A 68 12.21 -0.02 13.99
N ILE A 69 11.13 -0.45 14.64
CA ILE A 69 10.46 0.32 15.71
C ILE A 69 10.52 -0.49 17.00
N ALA A 70 10.90 0.17 18.09
CA ALA A 70 10.87 -0.40 19.42
C ALA A 70 9.57 -0.03 20.15
N ILE A 71 8.86 -1.07 20.58
CA ILE A 71 7.57 -0.99 21.28
C ILE A 71 7.75 -1.53 22.69
N SER A 72 7.24 -0.81 23.70
CA SER A 72 7.37 -1.22 25.10
C SER A 72 6.46 -2.41 25.42
N ALA A 73 6.81 -3.22 26.42
CA ALA A 73 5.96 -4.30 26.89
C ALA A 73 4.56 -3.80 27.33
N ALA A 74 4.49 -2.62 27.96
CA ALA A 74 3.22 -2.01 28.37
C ALA A 74 2.31 -1.69 27.17
N GLU A 75 2.89 -1.18 26.07
CA GLU A 75 2.17 -0.91 24.83
C GLU A 75 1.74 -2.19 24.12
N LEU A 76 2.52 -3.28 24.22
CA LEU A 76 2.12 -4.59 23.67
C LEU A 76 0.99 -5.25 24.46
N GLN A 77 0.90 -5.01 25.77
CA GLN A 77 -0.19 -5.52 26.61
C GLN A 77 -1.51 -4.79 26.34
N HIS A 78 -1.43 -3.48 26.08
CA HIS A 78 -2.60 -2.65 25.80
C HIS A 78 -2.34 -1.79 24.54
N PRO A 79 -2.34 -2.42 23.35
CA PRO A 79 -1.97 -1.73 22.13
C PRO A 79 -3.03 -0.70 21.74
N ARG A 80 -2.57 0.52 21.43
CA ARG A 80 -3.43 1.49 20.75
C ARG A 80 -3.90 0.96 19.40
N PRO A 81 -5.07 1.40 18.90
CA PRO A 81 -5.64 0.90 17.64
C PRO A 81 -4.65 0.92 16.47
N GLN A 82 -3.88 2.01 16.34
CA GLN A 82 -2.88 2.16 15.27
C GLN A 82 -1.80 1.06 15.31
N ILE A 83 -1.37 0.70 16.52
CA ILE A 83 -0.36 -0.34 16.75
C ILE A 83 -0.99 -1.72 16.56
N GLN A 84 -2.22 -1.91 17.01
CA GLN A 84 -2.96 -3.17 16.84
C GLN A 84 -3.17 -3.50 15.36
N THR A 85 -3.56 -2.52 14.54
CA THR A 85 -3.70 -2.65 13.07
C THR A 85 -2.36 -2.88 12.37
N PHE A 86 -1.24 -2.46 12.96
CA PHE A 86 0.09 -2.66 12.35
C PHE A 86 0.74 -3.98 12.74
N LEU A 87 0.56 -4.35 14.00
CA LEU A 87 1.05 -5.61 14.54
C LEU A 87 0.13 -6.78 14.18
N ASN A 88 -1.01 -6.51 13.54
CA ASN A 88 -2.01 -7.49 13.14
C ASN A 88 -2.14 -8.60 14.18
N VAL A 89 -2.50 -8.21 15.40
CA VAL A 89 -2.61 -9.12 16.57
C VAL A 89 -3.84 -10.04 16.44
N GLY A 90 -4.13 -10.51 15.23
CA GLY A 90 -5.11 -11.53 14.89
C GLY A 90 -4.44 -12.82 14.40
N THR A 91 -5.25 -13.85 14.10
CA THR A 91 -4.84 -15.25 13.87
C THR A 91 -3.97 -15.53 12.64
N HIS A 92 -3.62 -14.49 11.88
CA HIS A 92 -3.24 -14.59 10.47
C HIS A 92 -1.74 -14.37 10.18
N PHE A 93 -0.99 -13.87 11.15
CA PHE A 93 0.43 -13.59 11.00
C PHE A 93 1.29 -14.50 11.89
N LYS A 94 2.39 -14.98 11.32
CA LYS A 94 3.41 -15.69 12.09
C LYS A 94 4.57 -14.74 12.35
N SER A 95 4.85 -14.48 13.64
CA SER A 95 6.07 -13.77 14.02
C SER A 95 7.28 -14.67 13.77
N LYS A 96 8.33 -14.11 13.17
CA LYS A 96 9.63 -14.77 12.98
C LYS A 96 10.74 -13.85 13.53
N PRO A 97 11.66 -14.38 14.34
CA PRO A 97 12.81 -13.60 14.79
C PRO A 97 13.76 -13.31 13.62
N THR A 98 14.35 -12.12 13.63
CA THR A 98 15.38 -11.67 12.69
C THR A 98 16.51 -10.97 13.45
N PRO A 99 17.68 -10.73 12.83
CA PRO A 99 18.76 -9.95 13.45
C PRO A 99 18.34 -8.52 13.86
N LEU A 100 17.30 -7.95 13.25
CA LEU A 100 16.84 -6.59 13.50
C LEU A 100 15.70 -6.50 14.54
N GLY A 101 15.04 -7.62 14.81
CA GLY A 101 13.82 -7.68 15.62
C GLY A 101 12.84 -8.73 15.10
N GLU A 102 11.59 -8.68 15.53
CA GLU A 102 10.54 -9.57 15.03
C GLU A 102 9.90 -9.03 13.75
N ILE A 103 9.80 -9.88 12.73
CA ILE A 103 9.02 -9.60 11.52
C ILE A 103 7.73 -10.42 11.55
N LEU A 104 6.62 -9.78 11.19
CA LEU A 104 5.35 -10.45 11.00
C LEU A 104 5.24 -10.93 9.55
N LEU A 105 5.18 -12.24 9.37
CA LEU A 105 5.04 -12.90 8.08
C LEU A 105 3.57 -13.21 7.80
N THR A 106 3.21 -13.10 6.53
CA THR A 106 1.88 -13.47 6.05
C THR A 106 1.79 -14.99 5.99
N SER A 107 0.78 -15.59 6.61
CA SER A 107 0.60 -17.04 6.59
C SER A 107 0.22 -17.54 5.19
N PRO A 108 0.96 -18.50 4.59
CA PRO A 108 0.67 -18.98 3.23
C PRO A 108 -0.74 -19.57 3.06
N GLY A 109 -1.30 -20.20 4.10
CA GLY A 109 -2.63 -20.83 4.06
C GLY A 109 -3.80 -19.85 4.02
N GLU A 110 -3.55 -18.55 4.13
CA GLU A 110 -4.56 -17.49 4.14
C GLU A 110 -4.45 -16.58 2.92
N LEU A 111 -3.51 -16.87 2.03
CA LEU A 111 -3.46 -16.25 0.72
C LEU A 111 -4.50 -17.00 -0.16
N PRO A 112 -5.64 -16.39 -0.56
CA PRO A 112 -6.51 -17.02 -1.53
C PRO A 112 -5.72 -17.42 -2.77
N PHE A 113 -5.99 -18.62 -3.27
CA PHE A 113 -5.29 -19.24 -4.39
C PHE A 113 -5.37 -18.43 -5.71
N GLU A 114 -6.24 -17.42 -5.79
CA GLU A 114 -6.47 -16.56 -6.95
C GLU A 114 -5.94 -15.11 -6.80
N MET A 115 -5.03 -14.84 -5.86
CA MET A 115 -4.55 -13.46 -5.69
C MET A 115 -3.47 -13.08 -6.71
N ASP A 116 -3.74 -12.01 -7.47
CA ASP A 116 -2.75 -11.23 -8.23
C ASP A 116 -1.75 -10.60 -7.24
N MET A 117 -0.71 -11.36 -6.86
CA MET A 117 0.42 -10.87 -6.07
C MET A 117 1.50 -10.35 -7.00
N ILE A 118 2.00 -9.15 -6.73
CA ILE A 118 3.02 -8.52 -7.56
C ILE A 118 4.32 -8.43 -6.76
N LEU A 119 5.34 -9.16 -7.19
CA LEU A 119 6.67 -9.11 -6.59
C LEU A 119 7.23 -7.68 -6.65
N VAL A 120 7.79 -7.22 -5.53
CA VAL A 120 8.53 -5.94 -5.45
C VAL A 120 10.00 -6.19 -5.83
N PRO A 121 10.49 -5.68 -6.97
CA PRO A 121 11.77 -6.12 -7.55
C PRO A 121 13.02 -5.93 -6.68
N ASP A 122 13.06 -4.87 -5.86
CA ASP A 122 14.18 -4.53 -4.96
C ASP A 122 13.77 -4.52 -3.48
N GLY A 123 12.59 -5.08 -3.20
CA GLY A 123 12.03 -5.15 -1.86
C GLY A 123 11.75 -3.80 -1.18
N ASP A 124 11.70 -2.69 -1.93
CA ASP A 124 11.35 -1.36 -1.40
C ASP A 124 9.87 -1.03 -1.66
N TYR A 125 8.99 -1.41 -0.72
CA TYR A 125 7.55 -1.18 -0.84
C TYR A 125 7.19 0.29 -1.13
N ASP A 126 7.74 1.22 -0.34
CA ASP A 126 7.38 2.64 -0.41
C ASP A 126 7.78 3.29 -1.74
N LYS A 127 8.85 2.79 -2.37
CA LYS A 127 9.31 3.22 -3.70
C LYS A 127 8.34 2.80 -4.79
N TRP A 128 7.83 1.57 -4.74
CA TRP A 128 6.99 1.02 -5.80
C TRP A 128 5.51 1.39 -5.69
N MET A 129 5.07 1.91 -4.54
CA MET A 129 3.65 2.16 -4.31
C MET A 129 3.02 3.16 -5.29
N LYS A 130 3.75 4.23 -5.64
CA LYS A 130 3.29 5.18 -6.66
C LYS A 130 3.08 4.51 -8.02
N ARG A 131 4.00 3.63 -8.44
CA ARG A 131 3.88 2.88 -9.70
C ARG A 131 2.68 1.93 -9.66
N ALA A 132 2.47 1.27 -8.53
CA ALA A 132 1.30 0.42 -8.31
C ALA A 132 0.00 1.21 -8.49
N TYR A 133 -0.10 2.39 -7.87
CA TYR A 133 -1.29 3.26 -8.00
C TYR A 133 -1.54 3.66 -9.45
N VAL A 134 -0.52 4.14 -10.16
CA VAL A 134 -0.65 4.50 -11.57
C VAL A 134 -1.17 3.33 -12.40
N ASN A 135 -0.58 2.14 -12.26
CA ASN A 135 -0.96 0.99 -13.07
C ASN A 135 -2.36 0.46 -12.71
N ILE A 136 -2.76 0.50 -11.43
CA ILE A 136 -4.12 0.16 -11.00
C ILE A 136 -5.13 1.17 -11.57
N ASN A 137 -4.83 2.46 -11.49
CA ASN A 137 -5.72 3.51 -12.00
C ASN A 137 -5.90 3.36 -13.51
N LEU A 138 -4.83 3.17 -14.27
CA LEU A 138 -4.91 2.94 -15.72
C LEU A 138 -5.74 1.69 -16.04
N ARG A 139 -5.67 0.64 -15.22
CA ARG A 139 -6.51 -0.56 -15.37
C ARG A 139 -7.99 -0.21 -15.12
N ARG A 140 -8.29 0.51 -14.05
CA ARG A 140 -9.68 0.89 -13.68
C ARG A 140 -10.29 1.95 -14.58
N THR A 141 -9.49 2.76 -15.27
CA THR A 141 -9.95 3.68 -16.32
C THR A 141 -9.96 3.05 -17.71
N ASN A 142 -9.79 1.72 -17.81
CA ASN A 142 -9.71 0.98 -19.09
C ASN A 142 -8.64 1.54 -20.04
N CYS A 143 -7.60 2.19 -19.52
CA CYS A 143 -6.48 2.72 -20.28
C CYS A 143 -5.35 1.71 -20.48
N THR A 144 -5.43 0.52 -19.87
CA THR A 144 -4.52 -0.60 -20.17
C THR A 144 -5.16 -1.59 -21.15
N GLY A 145 -4.33 -2.28 -21.95
CA GLY A 145 -4.75 -3.46 -22.69
C GLY A 145 -4.98 -4.67 -21.78
N ARG A 146 -4.96 -5.89 -22.34
CA ARG A 146 -5.16 -7.17 -21.62
C ARG A 146 -3.96 -7.60 -20.75
N SER A 147 -3.03 -6.71 -20.47
CA SER A 147 -1.83 -7.04 -19.69
C SER A 147 -2.18 -7.27 -18.22
N SER A 148 -1.55 -8.29 -17.62
CA SER A 148 -1.63 -8.51 -16.17
C SER A 148 -1.06 -7.31 -15.40
N LEU A 149 -1.62 -7.06 -14.22
CA LEU A 149 -1.16 -5.97 -13.35
C LEU A 149 0.29 -6.26 -12.93
N ASN A 150 1.17 -5.27 -13.10
CA ASN A 150 2.60 -5.39 -12.80
C ASN A 150 3.17 -4.01 -12.42
N LEU A 151 4.45 -3.96 -12.02
CA LEU A 151 5.14 -2.72 -11.63
C LEU A 151 5.98 -2.11 -12.76
N ARG A 152 5.83 -2.53 -14.02
CA ARG A 152 6.56 -1.90 -15.13
C ARG A 152 5.99 -0.52 -15.42
N PRO A 153 6.78 0.37 -16.03
CA PRO A 153 6.26 1.64 -16.51
C PRO A 153 5.07 1.45 -17.48
N PRO A 154 4.07 2.35 -17.45
CA PRO A 154 3.03 2.40 -18.46
C PRO A 154 3.65 2.43 -19.87
N ASN A 155 3.08 1.66 -20.79
CA ASN A 155 3.50 1.71 -22.17
C ASN A 155 2.98 2.99 -22.86
N PRO A 156 3.61 3.42 -23.98
CA PRO A 156 3.21 4.64 -24.68
C PRO A 156 1.74 4.68 -25.13
N ALA A 157 1.17 3.53 -25.51
CA ALA A 157 -0.23 3.44 -25.94
C ALA A 157 -1.22 3.69 -24.80
N SER A 158 -0.91 3.20 -23.58
CA SER A 158 -1.70 3.49 -22.38
C SER A 158 -1.64 4.98 -22.03
N GLU A 159 -0.47 5.60 -22.19
CA GLU A 159 -0.27 7.03 -21.97
C GLU A 159 -1.07 7.87 -22.97
N GLU A 160 -0.91 7.61 -24.26
CA GLU A 160 -1.64 8.29 -25.33
C GLU A 160 -3.16 8.19 -25.14
N LYS A 161 -3.66 6.98 -24.82
CA LYS A 161 -5.08 6.76 -24.55
C LYS A 161 -5.58 7.57 -23.37
N PHE A 162 -4.86 7.56 -22.24
CA PHE A 162 -5.26 8.29 -21.04
C PHE A 162 -5.23 9.80 -21.28
N ARG A 163 -4.17 10.33 -21.91
CA ARG A 163 -4.05 11.76 -22.24
C ARG A 163 -5.16 12.21 -23.18
N SER A 164 -5.46 11.42 -24.21
CA SER A 164 -6.52 11.72 -25.17
C SER A 164 -7.92 11.70 -24.54
N LEU A 165 -8.18 10.71 -23.66
CA LEU A 165 -9.47 10.56 -22.98
C LEU A 165 -9.74 11.69 -21.97
N TYR A 166 -8.74 12.01 -21.14
CA TYR A 166 -8.89 12.98 -20.05
C TYR A 166 -8.34 14.38 -20.36
N LYS A 167 -7.93 14.62 -21.62
CA LYS A 167 -7.42 15.91 -22.12
C LYS A 167 -6.27 16.46 -21.28
N ILE A 168 -5.32 15.60 -20.94
CA ILE A 168 -4.13 15.95 -20.15
C ILE A 168 -3.06 16.55 -21.07
N ALA A 169 -2.53 17.73 -20.70
CA ALA A 169 -1.44 18.37 -21.45
C ALA A 169 -0.13 17.56 -21.40
N ASP A 170 0.58 17.51 -22.54
CA ASP A 170 1.82 16.73 -22.70
C ASP A 170 2.97 17.21 -21.82
N THR A 171 2.95 18.48 -21.39
CA THR A 171 3.95 19.06 -20.49
C THR A 171 3.88 18.51 -19.07
N VAL A 172 2.74 17.91 -18.68
CA VAL A 172 2.57 17.31 -17.35
C VAL A 172 3.17 15.92 -17.35
N LYS A 173 4.00 15.62 -16.33
CA LYS A 173 4.55 14.29 -16.10
C LYS A 173 3.40 13.27 -15.97
N PHE A 174 3.42 12.24 -16.81
CA PHE A 174 2.28 11.33 -16.97
C PHE A 174 1.80 10.68 -15.67
N GLU A 175 2.72 10.09 -14.91
CA GLU A 175 2.39 9.44 -13.65
C GLU A 175 1.75 10.40 -12.64
N ASP A 176 2.21 11.65 -12.61
CA ASP A 176 1.64 12.68 -11.73
C ASP A 176 0.24 13.07 -12.20
N ALA A 177 0.02 13.18 -13.51
CA ALA A 177 -1.29 13.46 -14.07
C ALA A 177 -2.33 12.37 -13.71
N VAL A 178 -1.94 11.09 -13.77
CA VAL A 178 -2.83 9.98 -13.40
C VAL A 178 -3.24 10.06 -11.93
N ILE A 179 -2.27 10.25 -11.03
CA ILE A 179 -2.55 10.35 -9.59
C ILE A 179 -3.39 11.59 -9.28
N ASN A 180 -2.99 12.76 -9.78
CA ASN A 180 -3.63 14.02 -9.45
C ASN A 180 -5.05 14.12 -10.01
N LEU A 181 -5.33 13.55 -11.18
CA LEU A 181 -6.68 13.50 -11.73
C LEU A 181 -7.61 12.68 -10.81
N VAL A 182 -7.13 11.53 -10.33
CA VAL A 182 -7.88 10.70 -9.39
C VAL A 182 -8.09 11.43 -8.07
N SER A 183 -7.05 12.09 -7.54
CA SER A 183 -7.19 12.90 -6.31
C SER A 183 -8.23 14.02 -6.48
N LEU A 184 -8.29 14.69 -7.63
CA LEU A 184 -9.29 15.72 -7.92
C LEU A 184 -10.71 15.14 -7.87
N VAL A 185 -10.92 13.97 -8.49
CA VAL A 185 -12.20 13.25 -8.44
C VAL A 185 -12.57 12.86 -7.01
N GLN A 186 -11.62 12.34 -6.23
CA GLN A 186 -11.85 11.98 -4.82
C GLN A 186 -12.20 13.20 -3.96
N ILE A 187 -11.53 14.34 -4.18
CA ILE A 187 -11.88 15.61 -3.52
C ILE A 187 -13.31 16.01 -3.87
N ALA A 188 -13.71 15.92 -5.14
CA ALA A 188 -15.09 16.21 -5.53
C ALA A 188 -16.08 15.29 -4.79
N LEU A 189 -15.85 13.96 -4.78
CA LEU A 189 -16.70 13.00 -4.06
C LEU A 189 -16.77 13.28 -2.56
N TYR A 190 -15.67 13.71 -1.95
CA TYR A 190 -15.64 14.15 -0.55
C TYR A 190 -16.51 15.40 -0.33
N LEU A 191 -16.49 16.37 -1.24
CA LEU A 191 -17.35 17.56 -1.17
C LEU A 191 -18.84 17.21 -1.27
N PHE A 192 -19.19 16.19 -2.07
CA PHE A 192 -20.54 15.63 -2.13
C PHE A 192 -20.90 14.72 -0.92
N LYS A 193 -19.98 14.54 0.04
CA LYS A 193 -20.13 13.63 1.19
C LYS A 193 -20.40 12.18 0.79
N LEU A 194 -19.81 11.75 -0.32
CA LEU A 194 -19.89 10.36 -0.81
C LEU A 194 -18.63 9.54 -0.53
N LEU A 195 -17.53 10.20 -0.18
CA LEU A 195 -16.24 9.58 0.12
C LEU A 195 -15.64 10.22 1.38
N ASP A 196 -15.00 9.42 2.24
CA ASP A 196 -14.24 9.94 3.38
C ASP A 196 -12.92 10.60 2.93
N LYS A 197 -12.43 11.57 3.71
CA LYS A 197 -11.13 12.23 3.47
C LYS A 197 -9.96 11.25 3.47
N ASP A 198 -10.07 10.14 4.22
CA ASP A 198 -8.98 9.17 4.37
C ASP A 198 -8.72 8.38 3.08
N TYR A 199 -9.65 8.43 2.11
CA TYR A 199 -9.49 7.83 0.78
C TYR A 199 -8.94 8.79 -0.27
N ILE A 200 -8.60 10.04 0.08
CA ILE A 200 -8.05 11.02 -0.87
C ILE A 200 -6.53 10.80 -0.98
N ASP A 201 -6.13 9.81 -1.78
CA ASP A 201 -4.73 9.43 -1.97
C ASP A 201 -4.33 9.19 -3.44
N GLY A 202 -5.27 9.42 -4.36
CA GLY A 202 -5.05 9.26 -5.79
C GLY A 202 -5.08 7.82 -6.28
N LEU A 203 -5.58 6.85 -5.50
CA LEU A 203 -5.91 5.51 -5.97
C LEU A 203 -7.41 5.33 -6.18
N ILE A 204 -7.84 4.82 -7.34
CA ILE A 204 -9.22 4.35 -7.54
C ILE A 204 -9.43 3.04 -6.75
N CYS A 205 -9.62 3.13 -5.43
CA CYS A 205 -9.92 1.98 -4.57
C CYS A 205 -11.40 1.55 -4.69
N ASP A 206 -11.79 0.49 -3.97
CA ASP A 206 -13.16 -0.04 -4.02
C ASP A 206 -14.18 0.97 -3.50
N GLU A 207 -13.83 1.73 -2.46
CA GLU A 207 -14.64 2.82 -1.91
C GLU A 207 -14.77 3.99 -2.90
N THR A 208 -13.70 4.33 -3.62
CA THR A 208 -13.76 5.35 -4.68
C THR A 208 -14.70 4.91 -5.80
N THR A 209 -14.66 3.64 -6.19
CA THR A 209 -15.54 3.07 -7.24
C THR A 209 -17.01 3.08 -6.79
N ALA A 210 -17.28 2.67 -5.55
CA ALA A 210 -18.62 2.71 -4.96
C ALA A 210 -19.18 4.14 -4.84
N ALA A 211 -18.33 5.10 -4.47
CA ALA A 211 -18.69 6.51 -4.38
C ALA A 211 -19.00 7.10 -5.76
N LEU A 212 -18.22 6.77 -6.80
CA LEU A 212 -18.50 7.16 -8.19
C LEU A 212 -19.84 6.60 -8.69
N TRP A 213 -20.12 5.33 -8.42
CA TRP A 213 -21.40 4.71 -8.78
C TRP A 213 -22.57 5.40 -8.08
N THR A 214 -22.41 5.69 -6.78
CA THR A 214 -23.40 6.42 -5.99
C THR A 214 -23.61 7.85 -6.53
N PHE A 215 -22.53 8.53 -6.93
CA PHE A 215 -22.62 9.84 -7.55
C PHE A 215 -23.45 9.81 -8.85
N TYR A 216 -23.12 8.89 -9.76
CA TYR A 216 -23.80 8.74 -11.04
C TYR A 216 -25.28 8.44 -10.86
N THR A 217 -25.61 7.45 -10.02
CA THR A 217 -27.00 7.04 -9.77
C THR A 217 -27.84 8.07 -9.02
N LYS A 218 -27.22 8.89 -8.17
CA LYS A 218 -27.93 9.89 -7.37
C LYS A 218 -28.15 11.21 -8.11
N TYR A 219 -27.19 11.64 -8.90
CA TYR A 219 -27.19 12.98 -9.51
C TYR A 219 -27.46 12.99 -11.01
N ASP A 220 -27.41 11.84 -11.67
CA ASP A 220 -27.63 11.67 -13.13
C ASP A 220 -26.95 12.78 -13.96
N PRO A 221 -25.61 12.94 -13.80
CA PRO A 221 -24.89 13.99 -14.50
C PRO A 221 -24.95 13.74 -16.01
N ILE A 222 -25.41 14.76 -16.75
CA ILE A 222 -25.56 14.78 -18.21
C ILE A 222 -24.19 14.71 -18.90
#